data_AF-A0A7V5BYE4-F1
#
_entry.id   AF-A0A7V5BYE4-F1
#
_cell.length_a   1.000
_cell.length_b   1.000
_cell.length_c   1.000
_cell.angle_alpha   90.00
_cell.angle_beta   90.00
_cell.angle_gamma   90.00
#
_symmetry.space_group_name_H-M   'P 1'
#
loop_
_entity.id
_entity.type
_entity.pdbx_description
1 polymer ?
#
loop_
_entity_poly.entity_id
_entity_poly.type
_entity_poly.pdbx_seq_one_letter_code
_entity_poly.pdbx_strand_id
1 'polypeptide(L)'
;MAAAPDDTLPAEAEPRPRGGRRLRLALGVGALFAGAALLSNIVLELPYLVVLGSGALALAVGLGVAMVRTDALGRRVVGRIALVGAISGLVATVAYDLSKWGLSQLDPTPINPFEALPVFGQLVLGPEAPPDLLWRLGIGIHVLNGVTFGIAFAFLLGGRGVPAGIAWGLGLELFQLTLYPGWLGIDAFAEFATISAGGHLVYGAVLGGLEGRLRRVALGPLVRERSIR
;
A
#
# COMPACT_ATOMS: atom_id res chain seq x y z
N MET A 1 16.49 32.30 -18.19
CA MET A 1 15.76 31.08 -17.75
C MET A 1 14.84 31.48 -16.62
N ALA A 2 13.54 31.64 -16.89
CA ALA A 2 12.57 31.90 -15.83
C ALA A 2 12.34 30.59 -15.06
N ALA A 3 12.45 30.63 -13.74
CA ALA A 3 12.12 29.50 -12.88
C ALA A 3 10.65 29.13 -13.11
N ALA A 4 10.38 27.84 -13.34
CA ALA A 4 9.00 27.35 -13.40
C ALA A 4 8.30 27.72 -12.08
N PRO A 5 7.06 28.25 -12.13
CA PRO A 5 6.33 28.58 -10.91
C PRO A 5 6.26 27.36 -10.01
N ASP A 6 6.54 27.57 -8.72
CA ASP A 6 6.40 26.57 -7.67
C ASP A 6 4.90 26.26 -7.50
N ASP A 7 4.38 25.36 -8.34
CA ASP A 7 2.99 24.90 -8.39
C ASP A 7 2.65 23.92 -7.24
N THR A 8 3.43 23.95 -6.15
CA THR A 8 3.07 23.25 -4.93
C THR A 8 1.87 23.95 -4.31
N LEU A 9 0.69 23.31 -4.40
CA LEU A 9 -0.45 23.73 -3.59
C LEU A 9 0.03 23.82 -2.13
N PRO A 10 -0.10 24.98 -1.45
CA PRO A 10 0.35 25.11 -0.08
C PRO A 10 -0.30 24.00 0.74
N ALA A 11 0.50 23.26 1.50
CA ALA A 11 0.05 22.10 2.29
C ALA A 11 -1.10 22.41 3.26
N GLU A 12 -1.41 23.69 3.48
CA GLU A 12 -2.49 24.20 4.31
C GLU A 12 -3.86 24.27 3.62
N ALA A 13 -3.95 24.16 2.29
CA ALA A 13 -5.20 24.36 1.54
C ALA A 13 -6.12 23.11 1.46
N GLU A 14 -5.72 21.95 2.00
CA GLU A 14 -6.59 20.77 1.97
C GLU A 14 -7.82 20.94 2.90
N PRO A 15 -9.05 20.73 2.40
CA PRO A 15 -10.25 20.76 3.23
C PRO A 15 -10.16 19.68 4.30
N ARG A 16 -9.96 20.09 5.56
CA ARG A 16 -9.93 19.20 6.72
C ARG A 16 -11.37 18.86 7.16
N PRO A 17 -11.75 17.57 7.27
CA PRO A 17 -12.99 17.18 7.94
C PRO A 17 -12.96 17.63 9.41
N ARG A 18 -14.13 17.85 10.03
CA ARG A 18 -14.21 17.99 11.51
C ARG A 18 -13.73 16.68 12.15
N GLY A 19 -12.74 16.73 13.06
CA GLY A 19 -12.02 15.55 13.57
C GLY A 19 -10.94 14.98 12.62
N GLY A 20 -10.62 15.70 11.54
CA GLY A 20 -9.93 15.18 10.35
C GLY A 20 -8.59 14.48 10.58
N ARG A 21 -7.76 14.91 11.54
CA ARG A 21 -6.44 14.27 11.76
C ARG A 21 -6.58 12.88 12.39
N ARG A 22 -7.42 12.73 13.41
CA ARG A 22 -7.62 11.44 14.10
C ARG A 22 -8.27 10.42 13.17
N LEU A 23 -9.29 10.86 12.41
CA LEU A 23 -9.93 10.00 11.43
C LEU A 23 -8.96 9.59 10.32
N ARG A 24 -8.20 10.52 9.73
CA ARG A 24 -7.18 10.19 8.71
C ARG A 24 -6.15 9.19 9.24
N LEU A 25 -5.66 9.39 10.47
CA LEU A 25 -4.73 8.46 11.09
C LEU A 25 -5.35 7.09 11.29
N ALA A 26 -6.57 7.02 11.84
CA ALA A 26 -7.27 5.75 12.07
C ALA A 26 -7.54 4.99 10.76
N LEU A 27 -7.94 5.69 9.69
CA LEU A 27 -8.15 5.07 8.38
C LEU A 27 -6.83 4.63 7.74
N GLY A 28 -5.79 5.45 7.84
CA GLY A 28 -4.47 5.11 7.30
C GLY A 28 -3.84 3.92 8.01
N VAL A 29 -3.88 3.89 9.35
CA VAL A 29 -3.41 2.74 10.15
C VAL A 29 -4.32 1.52 9.94
N GLY A 30 -5.63 1.71 9.92
CA GLY A 30 -6.59 0.63 9.69
C GLY A 30 -6.43 -0.01 8.31
N ALA A 31 -6.03 0.76 7.29
CA ALA A 31 -5.71 0.22 5.98
C ALA A 31 -4.52 -0.75 6.02
N LEU A 32 -3.63 -0.70 7.03
CA LEU A 32 -2.51 -1.64 7.14
C LEU A 32 -2.92 -3.05 7.62
N PHE A 33 -4.22 -3.34 7.77
CA PHE A 33 -4.71 -4.61 8.31
C PHE A 33 -4.20 -5.85 7.57
N ALA A 34 -4.06 -5.80 6.24
CA ALA A 34 -3.61 -6.95 5.45
C ALA A 34 -2.13 -7.28 5.72
N GLY A 35 -1.28 -6.25 5.76
CA GLY A 35 0.11 -6.40 6.20
C GLY A 35 0.21 -6.82 7.67
N ALA A 36 -0.60 -6.25 8.56
CA ALA A 36 -0.63 -6.62 9.96
C ALA A 36 -1.05 -8.09 10.18
N ALA A 37 -1.99 -8.60 9.38
CA ALA A 37 -2.37 -10.00 9.39
C ALA A 37 -1.23 -10.92 8.97
N LEU A 38 -0.47 -10.53 7.94
CA LEU A 38 0.71 -11.28 7.51
C LEU A 38 1.79 -11.28 8.59
N LEU A 39 2.12 -10.12 9.15
CA LEU A 39 3.09 -10.00 10.24
C LEU A 39 2.68 -10.82 11.46
N SER A 40 1.39 -10.79 11.81
CA SER A 40 0.86 -11.55 12.94
C SER A 40 0.94 -13.06 12.71
N ASN A 41 0.73 -13.51 11.47
CA ASN A 41 0.92 -14.91 11.12
C ASN A 41 2.40 -15.33 11.20
N ILE A 42 3.32 -14.50 10.70
CA ILE A 42 4.76 -14.81 10.72
C ILE A 42 5.33 -14.81 12.14
N VAL A 43 5.00 -13.79 12.96
CA VAL A 43 5.63 -13.55 14.25
C VAL A 43 4.92 -14.25 15.41
N LEU A 44 3.59 -14.36 15.34
CA LEU A 44 2.76 -14.88 16.42
C LEU A 44 2.07 -16.19 16.06
N GLU A 45 2.31 -16.73 14.86
CA GLU A 45 1.69 -17.96 14.34
C GLU A 45 0.16 -17.93 14.37
N LEU A 46 -0.43 -16.73 14.34
CA LEU A 46 -1.89 -16.57 14.35
C LEU A 46 -2.49 -16.98 13.00
N PRO A 47 -3.69 -17.59 12.96
CA PRO A 47 -4.34 -17.96 11.70
C PRO A 47 -4.58 -16.73 10.82
N TYR A 48 -3.94 -16.69 9.65
CA TYR A 48 -3.94 -15.53 8.76
C TYR A 48 -5.35 -15.02 8.44
N LEU A 49 -6.28 -15.91 8.08
CA LEU A 49 -7.65 -15.54 7.74
C LEU A 49 -8.43 -14.93 8.91
N VAL A 50 -8.15 -15.36 10.15
CA VAL A 50 -8.83 -14.82 11.34
C VAL A 50 -8.37 -13.38 11.58
N VAL A 51 -7.06 -13.11 11.48
CA VAL A 51 -6.51 -11.76 11.65
C VAL A 51 -6.91 -10.85 10.49
N LEU A 52 -6.84 -11.36 9.25
CA LEU A 52 -7.26 -10.62 8.06
C LEU A 52 -8.75 -10.25 8.12
N GLY A 53 -9.61 -11.21 8.44
CA GLY A 53 -11.05 -11.02 8.52
C GLY A 53 -11.45 -10.09 9.67
N SER A 54 -10.86 -10.25 10.85
CA SER A 54 -11.12 -9.35 11.98
C SER A 54 -10.62 -7.93 11.72
N GLY A 55 -9.45 -7.77 11.10
CA GLY A 55 -8.92 -6.47 10.69
C GLY A 55 -9.80 -5.77 9.64
N ALA A 56 -10.22 -6.51 8.62
CA ALA A 56 -11.14 -6.02 7.59
C ALA A 56 -12.50 -5.60 8.20
N LEU A 57 -13.05 -6.41 9.12
CA LEU A 57 -14.27 -6.10 9.83
C LEU A 57 -14.13 -4.84 10.70
N ALA A 58 -13.04 -4.73 11.46
CA ALA A 58 -12.76 -3.56 12.29
C ALA A 58 -12.63 -2.28 11.45
N LEU A 59 -11.95 -2.36 10.30
CA LEU A 59 -11.87 -1.26 9.35
C LEU A 59 -13.24 -0.88 8.78
N ALA A 60 -14.05 -1.87 8.37
CA ALA A 60 -15.38 -1.64 7.84
C ALA A 60 -16.32 -0.98 8.87
N VAL A 61 -16.31 -1.47 10.12
CA VAL A 61 -17.08 -0.87 11.23
C VAL A 61 -16.59 0.54 11.52
N GLY A 62 -15.27 0.75 11.62
CA GLY A 62 -14.67 2.06 11.86
C GLY A 62 -15.02 3.06 10.76
N LEU A 63 -14.98 2.64 9.49
CA LEU A 63 -15.44 3.41 8.35
C LEU A 63 -16.93 3.72 8.45
N GLY A 64 -17.78 2.73 8.75
CA GLY A 64 -19.22 2.94 8.91
C GLY A 64 -19.54 4.01 9.95
N VAL A 65 -18.93 3.91 11.14
CA VAL A 65 -19.07 4.90 12.21
C VAL A 65 -18.57 6.28 11.77
N ALA A 66 -17.41 6.35 11.10
CA ALA A 66 -16.87 7.60 10.60
C ALA A 66 -17.77 8.25 9.55
N MET A 67 -18.35 7.47 8.65
CA MET A 67 -19.23 7.93 7.57
C MET A 67 -20.58 8.46 8.10
N VAL A 68 -21.09 7.92 9.20
CA VAL A 68 -22.28 8.47 9.88
C VAL A 68 -21.98 9.81 10.56
N ARG A 69 -20.76 9.98 11.08
CA ARG A 69 -20.33 11.18 11.82
C ARG A 69 -19.75 12.29 10.94
N THR A 70 -19.56 12.04 9.64
CA THR A 70 -18.95 12.97 8.70
C THR A 70 -20.00 13.54 7.75
N ASP A 71 -19.91 14.84 7.48
CA ASP A 71 -20.78 15.52 6.52
C ASP A 71 -20.59 15.00 5.07
N ALA A 72 -21.49 15.35 4.17
CA ALA A 72 -21.45 14.89 2.79
C ALA A 72 -20.13 15.25 2.07
N LEU A 73 -19.57 16.43 2.35
CA LEU A 73 -18.29 16.86 1.78
C LEU A 73 -17.12 16.03 2.31
N GLY A 74 -17.02 15.84 3.63
CA GLY A 74 -15.96 15.05 4.24
C GLY A 74 -15.99 13.58 3.78
N ARG A 75 -17.20 13.00 3.61
CA ARG A 75 -17.36 11.66 3.03
C ARG A 75 -16.79 11.56 1.62
N ARG A 76 -17.08 12.55 0.76
CA ARG A 76 -16.51 12.63 -0.60
C ARG A 76 -14.99 12.77 -0.57
N VAL A 77 -14.44 13.59 0.33
CA VAL A 77 -12.99 13.75 0.49
C VAL A 77 -12.33 12.44 0.90
N VAL A 78 -12.86 11.76 1.92
CA VAL A 78 -12.35 10.46 2.39
C VAL A 78 -12.41 9.41 1.27
N GLY A 79 -13.55 9.29 0.59
CA GLY A 79 -13.70 8.36 -0.53
C GLY A 79 -12.73 8.64 -1.67
N ARG A 80 -12.49 9.91 -2.02
CA ARG A 80 -11.50 10.28 -3.05
C ARG A 80 -10.06 9.97 -2.62
N ILE A 81 -9.69 10.21 -1.36
CA ILE A 81 -8.36 9.84 -0.85
C ILE A 81 -8.16 8.32 -0.92
N ALA A 82 -9.14 7.54 -0.48
CA ALA A 82 -9.09 6.08 -0.54
C ALA A 82 -8.98 5.58 -1.99
N LEU A 83 -9.79 6.12 -2.90
CA LEU A 83 -9.74 5.75 -4.32
C LEU A 83 -8.39 6.10 -4.97
N VAL A 84 -7.87 7.30 -4.71
CA VAL A 84 -6.55 7.73 -5.19
C VAL A 84 -5.47 6.78 -4.66
N GLY A 85 -5.47 6.47 -3.36
CA GLY A 85 -4.53 5.53 -2.76
C GLY A 85 -4.64 4.12 -3.34
N ALA A 86 -5.86 3.62 -3.58
CA ALA A 86 -6.10 2.31 -4.14
C ALA A 86 -5.56 2.19 -5.59
N ILE A 87 -5.87 3.18 -6.44
CA ILE A 87 -5.37 3.21 -7.82
C ILE A 87 -3.85 3.33 -7.84
N SER A 88 -3.29 4.25 -7.05
CA SER A 88 -1.85 4.43 -6.97
C SER A 88 -1.13 3.20 -6.44
N GLY A 89 -1.69 2.53 -5.42
CA GLY A 89 -1.17 1.28 -4.87
C GLY A 89 -1.18 0.16 -5.91
N LEU A 90 -2.30 -0.04 -6.62
CA LEU A 90 -2.39 -1.04 -7.68
C LEU A 90 -1.36 -0.82 -8.79
N VAL A 91 -1.24 0.42 -9.29
CA VAL A 91 -0.27 0.75 -10.34
C VAL A 91 1.17 0.59 -9.83
N ALA A 92 1.43 0.98 -8.58
CA ALA A 92 2.74 0.80 -7.95
C ALA A 92 3.09 -0.69 -7.79
N THR A 93 2.12 -1.56 -7.46
CA THR A 93 2.33 -3.01 -7.39
C THR A 93 2.68 -3.61 -8.74
N VAL A 94 2.00 -3.19 -9.80
CA VAL A 94 2.36 -3.62 -11.17
C VAL A 94 3.78 -3.16 -11.52
N ALA A 95 4.13 -1.91 -11.21
CA ALA A 95 5.48 -1.39 -11.47
C ALA A 95 6.55 -2.13 -10.65
N TYR A 96 6.24 -2.45 -9.38
CA TYR A 96 7.06 -3.29 -8.51
C TYR A 96 7.34 -4.64 -9.15
N ASP A 97 6.30 -5.37 -9.55
CA ASP A 97 6.44 -6.71 -10.14
C ASP A 97 7.24 -6.66 -11.45
N LEU A 98 6.94 -5.71 -12.33
CA LEU A 98 7.68 -5.51 -13.59
C LEU A 98 9.15 -5.20 -13.33
N SER A 99 9.46 -4.40 -12.31
CA SER A 99 10.84 -4.10 -11.96
C SER A 99 11.58 -5.30 -11.36
N LYS A 100 10.93 -6.10 -10.51
CA LYS A 100 11.53 -7.35 -10.00
C LYS A 100 11.79 -8.34 -11.11
N TRP A 101 10.82 -8.52 -12.00
CA TRP A 101 11.00 -9.35 -13.18
C TRP A 101 12.18 -8.85 -14.01
N GLY A 102 12.22 -7.56 -14.37
CA GLY A 102 13.32 -6.99 -15.14
C GLY A 102 14.70 -7.15 -14.48
N LEU A 103 14.80 -6.89 -13.18
CA LEU A 103 16.03 -7.08 -12.40
C LEU A 103 16.47 -8.54 -12.36
N SER A 104 15.53 -9.48 -12.20
CA SER A 104 15.85 -10.92 -12.22
C SER A 104 16.37 -11.41 -13.57
N GLN A 105 16.03 -10.74 -14.68
CA GLN A 105 16.59 -11.11 -15.99
C GLN A 105 18.07 -10.73 -16.14
N LEU A 106 18.57 -9.84 -15.28
CA LEU A 106 19.98 -9.40 -15.26
C LEU A 106 20.81 -10.17 -14.25
N ASP A 107 20.17 -10.93 -13.36
CA ASP A 107 20.81 -11.74 -12.34
C ASP A 107 21.17 -13.13 -12.93
N PRO A 108 22.44 -13.58 -12.85
CA PRO A 108 22.83 -14.89 -13.35
C PRO A 108 22.31 -16.05 -12.48
N THR A 109 21.79 -15.78 -11.29
CA THR A 109 21.20 -16.80 -10.41
C THR A 109 19.78 -17.17 -10.88
N PRO A 110 19.37 -18.45 -10.79
CA PRO A 110 18.06 -18.91 -11.25
C PRO A 110 16.93 -18.60 -10.26
N ILE A 111 17.02 -17.49 -9.52
CA ILE A 111 16.03 -17.15 -8.49
C ILE A 111 14.77 -16.61 -9.16
N ASN A 112 13.63 -17.25 -8.90
CA ASN A 112 12.35 -16.69 -9.30
C ASN A 112 11.90 -15.64 -8.25
N PRO A 113 11.83 -14.35 -8.60
CA PRO A 113 11.50 -13.28 -7.65
C PRO A 113 10.07 -13.33 -7.12
N PHE A 114 9.23 -14.25 -7.62
CA PHE A 114 7.83 -14.41 -7.28
C PHE A 114 7.52 -15.67 -6.46
N GLU A 115 8.53 -16.43 -6.00
CA GLU A 115 8.33 -17.67 -5.22
C GLU A 115 7.59 -17.45 -3.89
N ALA A 116 7.61 -16.23 -3.35
CA ALA A 116 6.82 -15.88 -2.16
C ALA A 116 5.29 -15.88 -2.42
N LEU A 117 4.85 -15.71 -3.67
CA LEU A 117 3.42 -15.61 -4.00
C LEU A 117 2.64 -16.88 -3.63
N PRO A 118 3.00 -18.10 -4.09
CA PRO A 118 2.27 -19.30 -3.69
C PRO A 118 2.28 -19.54 -2.18
N VAL A 119 3.31 -19.09 -1.45
CA VAL A 119 3.35 -19.17 0.02
C VAL A 119 2.22 -18.36 0.66
N PHE A 120 1.92 -17.16 0.14
CA PHE A 120 0.74 -16.41 0.60
C PHE A 120 -0.57 -17.17 0.37
N GLY A 121 -0.69 -17.91 -0.75
CA GLY A 121 -1.83 -18.77 -1.00
C GLY A 121 -1.97 -19.91 0.03
N GLN A 122 -0.84 -20.45 0.49
CA GLN A 122 -0.82 -21.50 1.51
C GLN A 122 -1.34 -21.00 2.86
N LEU A 123 -1.22 -19.69 3.15
CA LEU A 123 -1.79 -19.09 4.37
C LEU A 123 -3.33 -19.12 4.39
N VAL A 124 -3.96 -19.34 3.24
CA VAL A 124 -5.41 -19.40 3.10
C VAL A 124 -5.91 -20.83 3.01
N LEU A 125 -5.26 -21.68 2.19
CA LEU A 125 -5.74 -23.04 1.89
C LEU A 125 -4.89 -24.17 2.46
N GLY A 126 -3.72 -23.87 3.04
CA GLY A 126 -2.73 -24.85 3.43
C GLY A 126 -1.83 -25.31 2.25
N PRO A 127 -0.74 -26.02 2.55
CA PRO A 127 0.26 -26.45 1.56
C PRO A 127 -0.25 -27.53 0.60
N GLU A 128 -1.27 -28.30 0.98
CA GLU A 128 -1.82 -29.41 0.19
C GLU A 128 -2.76 -28.97 -0.94
N ALA A 129 -3.03 -27.66 -1.06
CA ALA A 129 -3.92 -27.15 -2.10
C ALA A 129 -3.27 -27.20 -3.49
N PRO A 130 -4.06 -27.28 -4.59
CA PRO A 130 -3.52 -27.32 -5.94
C PRO A 130 -2.59 -26.13 -6.23
N PRO A 131 -1.41 -26.34 -6.86
CA PRO A 131 -0.43 -25.27 -7.08
C PRO A 131 -1.00 -24.02 -7.78
N ASP A 132 -1.82 -24.21 -8.82
CA ASP A 132 -2.45 -23.10 -9.54
C ASP A 132 -3.33 -22.22 -8.64
N LEU A 133 -4.00 -22.83 -7.66
CA LEU A 133 -4.86 -22.12 -6.73
C LEU A 133 -4.05 -21.34 -5.70
N LEU A 134 -2.94 -21.92 -5.22
CA LEU A 134 -1.98 -21.23 -4.36
C LEU A 134 -1.42 -19.98 -5.04
N TRP A 135 -1.03 -20.08 -6.32
CA TRP A 135 -0.58 -18.93 -7.10
C TRP A 135 -1.64 -17.84 -7.23
N ARG A 136 -2.86 -18.20 -7.62
CA ARG A 136 -3.96 -17.23 -7.81
C ARG A 136 -4.31 -16.49 -6.51
N LEU A 137 -4.41 -17.23 -5.40
CA LEU A 137 -4.68 -16.62 -4.10
C LEU A 137 -3.50 -15.77 -3.62
N GLY A 138 -2.28 -16.24 -3.84
CA GLY A 138 -1.07 -15.51 -3.53
C GLY A 138 -0.98 -14.17 -4.24
N ILE A 139 -1.26 -14.15 -5.54
CA ILE A 139 -1.39 -12.92 -6.33
C ILE A 139 -2.49 -12.02 -5.77
N GLY A 140 -3.64 -12.59 -5.40
CA GLY A 140 -4.75 -11.84 -4.79
C GLY A 140 -4.33 -11.14 -3.50
N ILE A 141 -3.62 -11.84 -2.61
CA ILE A 141 -3.10 -11.28 -1.35
C ILE A 141 -2.03 -10.22 -1.62
N HIS A 142 -1.14 -10.46 -2.57
CA HIS A 142 -0.10 -9.49 -2.97
C HIS A 142 -0.71 -8.18 -3.48
N VAL A 143 -1.70 -8.28 -4.37
CA VAL A 143 -2.45 -7.12 -4.86
C VAL A 143 -3.21 -6.43 -3.73
N LEU A 144 -3.84 -7.19 -2.83
CA LEU A 144 -4.53 -6.63 -1.66
C LEU A 144 -3.56 -5.85 -0.77
N ASN A 145 -2.37 -6.39 -0.48
CA ASN A 145 -1.34 -5.72 0.29
C ASN A 145 -0.91 -4.41 -0.40
N GLY A 146 -0.60 -4.46 -1.69
CA GLY A 146 -0.24 -3.27 -2.47
C GLY A 146 -1.31 -2.17 -2.45
N VAL A 147 -2.57 -2.53 -2.71
CA VAL A 147 -3.70 -1.60 -2.67
C VAL A 147 -3.87 -1.00 -1.27
N THR A 148 -3.84 -1.82 -0.23
CA THR A 148 -4.05 -1.38 1.16
C THR A 148 -2.90 -0.53 1.67
N PHE A 149 -1.65 -0.81 1.29
CA PHE A 149 -0.49 0.05 1.52
C PHE A 149 -0.61 1.38 0.77
N GLY A 150 -1.09 1.39 -0.47
CA GLY A 150 -1.36 2.61 -1.22
C GLY A 150 -2.42 3.50 -0.57
N ILE A 151 -3.50 2.89 -0.05
CA ILE A 151 -4.53 3.59 0.73
C ILE A 151 -3.93 4.17 2.02
N ALA A 152 -3.16 3.38 2.76
CA ALA A 152 -2.49 3.83 3.98
C ALA A 152 -1.57 5.03 3.70
N PHE A 153 -0.74 4.93 2.66
CA PHE A 153 0.12 6.02 2.21
C PHE A 153 -0.69 7.29 1.89
N ALA A 154 -1.78 7.19 1.12
CA ALA A 154 -2.60 8.35 0.77
C ALA A 154 -3.20 9.05 2.01
N PHE A 155 -3.58 8.32 3.06
CA PHE A 155 -4.09 8.92 4.29
C PHE A 155 -3.00 9.55 5.17
N LEU A 156 -1.87 8.85 5.33
CA LEU A 156 -0.80 9.20 6.28
C LEU A 156 0.21 10.19 5.68
N LEU A 157 0.61 9.96 4.45
CA LEU A 157 1.74 10.60 3.78
C LEU A 157 1.38 11.29 2.45
N GLY A 158 0.14 11.15 1.98
CA GLY A 158 -0.32 11.69 0.70
C GLY A 158 -0.01 13.17 0.49
N GLY A 159 0.30 13.52 -0.77
CA GLY A 159 0.73 14.86 -1.16
C GLY A 159 2.21 15.19 -0.90
N ARG A 160 2.98 14.30 -0.26
CA ARG A 160 4.43 14.51 0.00
C ARG A 160 5.35 14.03 -1.13
N GLY A 161 4.78 13.57 -2.25
CA GLY A 161 5.51 13.27 -3.48
C GLY A 161 6.42 12.04 -3.40
N VAL A 162 7.33 11.96 -4.36
CA VAL A 162 8.22 10.80 -4.60
C VAL A 162 9.11 10.46 -3.39
N PRO A 163 9.77 11.41 -2.69
CA PRO A 163 10.65 11.05 -1.57
C PRO A 163 9.91 10.34 -0.43
N ALA A 164 8.70 10.79 -0.08
CA ALA A 164 7.89 10.12 0.93
C ALA A 164 7.43 8.74 0.47
N GLY A 165 7.12 8.58 -0.82
CA GLY A 165 6.80 7.29 -1.42
C GLY A 165 7.97 6.32 -1.37
N ILE A 166 9.18 6.75 -1.73
CA ILE A 166 10.41 5.93 -1.62
C ILE A 166 10.65 5.53 -0.17
N ALA A 167 10.59 6.47 0.78
CA ALA A 167 10.75 6.16 2.20
C ALA A 167 9.71 5.14 2.68
N TRP A 168 8.47 5.23 2.21
CA TRP A 168 7.43 4.23 2.47
C TRP A 168 7.78 2.86 1.89
N GLY A 169 8.16 2.79 0.61
CA GLY A 169 8.55 1.54 -0.05
C GLY A 169 9.73 0.86 0.64
N LEU A 170 10.79 1.60 0.95
CA LEU A 170 11.95 1.08 1.68
C LEU A 170 11.60 0.68 3.13
N GLY A 171 10.63 1.35 3.75
CA GLY A 171 10.09 0.93 5.04
C GLY A 171 9.43 -0.44 4.96
N LEU A 172 8.62 -0.71 3.92
CA LEU A 172 8.03 -2.03 3.68
C LEU A 172 9.11 -3.10 3.40
N GLU A 173 10.13 -2.73 2.62
CA GLU A 173 11.28 -3.60 2.36
C GLU A 173 12.00 -4.00 3.66
N LEU A 174 12.16 -3.08 4.61
CA LEU A 174 12.79 -3.40 5.89
C LEU A 174 12.02 -4.49 6.65
N PHE A 175 10.68 -4.43 6.67
CA PHE A 175 9.86 -5.51 7.25
C PHE A 175 10.07 -6.82 6.49
N GLN A 176 10.11 -6.76 5.16
CA GLN A 176 10.30 -7.93 4.32
C GLN A 176 11.67 -8.58 4.58
N LEU A 177 12.76 -7.82 4.54
CA LEU A 177 14.13 -8.32 4.77
C LEU A 177 14.35 -8.84 6.17
N THR A 178 13.62 -8.30 7.16
CA THR A 178 13.73 -8.77 8.55
C THR A 178 13.03 -10.11 8.75
N LEU A 179 11.96 -10.39 8.02
CA LEU A 179 11.06 -11.50 8.32
C LEU A 179 11.10 -12.62 7.27
N TYR A 180 11.14 -12.28 6.00
CA TYR A 180 10.99 -13.24 4.91
C TYR A 180 12.17 -14.21 4.77
N PRO A 181 13.44 -13.82 4.95
CA PRO A 181 14.54 -14.77 4.76
C PRO A 181 14.41 -16.01 5.65
N GLY A 182 14.11 -15.81 6.94
CA GLY A 182 13.89 -16.91 7.87
C GLY A 182 12.56 -17.63 7.64
N TRP A 183 11.50 -16.89 7.33
CA TRP A 183 10.17 -17.45 7.14
C TRP A 183 10.03 -18.27 5.84
N LEU A 184 10.72 -17.86 4.77
CA LEU A 184 10.69 -18.50 3.45
C LEU A 184 11.86 -19.46 3.22
N GLY A 185 12.87 -19.48 4.10
CA GLY A 185 14.08 -20.28 3.92
C GLY A 185 14.91 -19.83 2.71
N ILE A 186 15.11 -18.52 2.56
CA ILE A 186 15.86 -17.96 1.42
C ILE A 186 17.36 -18.13 1.64
N ASP A 187 17.99 -18.97 0.82
CA ASP A 187 19.45 -19.18 0.84
C ASP A 187 20.22 -18.04 0.15
N ALA A 188 19.70 -17.52 -0.96
CA ALA A 188 20.32 -16.46 -1.76
C ALA A 188 19.86 -15.06 -1.32
N PHE A 189 20.23 -14.70 -0.07
CA PHE A 189 19.74 -13.49 0.57
C PHE A 189 20.17 -12.20 -0.14
N ALA A 190 21.39 -12.13 -0.66
CA ALA A 190 21.93 -10.90 -1.26
C ALA A 190 21.20 -10.53 -2.56
N GLU A 191 20.94 -11.54 -3.40
CA GLU A 191 20.20 -11.45 -4.65
C GLU A 191 18.74 -11.11 -4.37
N PHE A 192 18.10 -11.85 -3.44
CA PHE A 192 16.76 -11.56 -2.97
C PHE A 192 16.64 -10.10 -2.53
N ALA A 193 17.53 -9.65 -1.63
CA ALA A 193 17.52 -8.30 -1.08
C ALA A 193 17.73 -7.22 -2.14
N THR A 194 18.61 -7.46 -3.11
CA THR A 194 18.86 -6.51 -4.20
C THR A 194 17.63 -6.36 -5.09
N ILE A 195 17.05 -7.49 -5.52
CA ILE A 195 15.87 -7.50 -6.39
C ILE A 195 14.65 -6.93 -5.65
N SER A 196 14.44 -7.30 -4.38
CA SER A 196 13.30 -6.80 -3.59
C SER A 196 13.42 -5.33 -3.24
N ALA A 197 14.60 -4.85 -2.83
CA ALA A 197 14.83 -3.44 -2.53
C ALA A 197 14.68 -2.58 -3.77
N GLY A 198 15.19 -3.03 -4.93
CA GLY A 198 14.97 -2.39 -6.22
C GLY A 198 13.48 -2.29 -6.55
N GLY A 199 12.74 -3.39 -6.36
CA GLY A 199 11.29 -3.41 -6.50
C GLY A 199 10.60 -2.36 -5.62
N HIS A 200 10.88 -2.35 -4.32
CA HIS A 200 10.24 -1.47 -3.36
C HIS A 200 10.61 0.01 -3.55
N LEU A 201 11.81 0.29 -4.06
CA LEU A 201 12.19 1.64 -4.48
C LEU A 201 11.29 2.11 -5.64
N VAL A 202 11.08 1.27 -6.66
CA VAL A 202 10.18 1.58 -7.79
C VAL A 202 8.74 1.72 -7.32
N TYR A 203 8.24 0.79 -6.49
CA TYR A 203 6.92 0.87 -5.87
C TYR A 203 6.72 2.23 -5.19
N GLY A 204 7.64 2.59 -4.31
CA GLY A 204 7.57 3.83 -3.54
C GLY A 204 7.59 5.06 -4.44
N ALA A 205 8.48 5.10 -5.43
CA ALA A 205 8.58 6.21 -6.36
C ALA A 205 7.30 6.41 -7.18
N VAL A 206 6.73 5.33 -7.73
CA VAL A 206 5.48 5.35 -8.51
C VAL A 206 4.31 5.74 -7.62
N LEU A 207 4.20 5.15 -6.43
CA LEU A 207 3.14 5.47 -5.47
C LEU A 207 3.15 6.96 -5.13
N GLY A 208 4.28 7.50 -4.66
CA GLY A 208 4.37 8.91 -4.26
C GLY A 208 4.15 9.90 -5.41
N GLY A 209 4.66 9.58 -6.60
CA GLY A 209 4.49 10.42 -7.79
C GLY A 209 3.06 10.42 -8.32
N LEU A 210 2.44 9.25 -8.45
CA LEU A 210 1.09 9.09 -9.00
C LEU A 210 0.03 9.57 -8.00
N GLU A 211 0.16 9.22 -6.72
CA GLU A 211 -0.74 9.68 -5.66
C GLU A 211 -0.81 11.20 -5.61
N GLY A 212 0.34 11.89 -5.65
CA GLY A 212 0.38 13.35 -5.64
C GLY A 212 -0.32 13.97 -6.86
N ARG A 213 -0.16 13.38 -8.05
CA ARG A 213 -0.83 13.83 -9.28
C ARG A 213 -2.35 13.63 -9.20
N LEU A 214 -2.79 12.41 -8.88
CA LEU A 214 -4.21 12.05 -8.82
C LEU A 214 -4.93 12.80 -7.69
N ARG A 215 -4.28 13.00 -6.55
CA ARG A 215 -4.81 13.78 -5.42
C ARG A 215 -5.19 15.20 -5.83
N ARG A 216 -4.33 15.89 -6.58
CA ARG A 216 -4.60 17.28 -7.03
C ARG A 216 -5.85 17.34 -7.91
N VAL A 217 -5.97 16.40 -8.86
CA VAL A 217 -7.13 16.29 -9.75
C VAL A 217 -8.40 15.94 -8.96
N ALA A 218 -8.30 14.96 -8.06
CA ALA A 218 -9.44 14.46 -7.31
C ALA A 218 -9.93 15.46 -6.25
N LEU A 219 -9.05 16.16 -5.55
CA LEU A 219 -9.45 17.04 -4.43
C LEU A 219 -9.65 18.50 -4.83
N GLY A 220 -9.02 18.97 -5.91
CA GLY A 220 -9.10 20.37 -6.36
C GLY A 220 -10.52 20.94 -6.46
N PRO A 221 -11.48 20.25 -7.09
CA PRO A 221 -12.87 20.73 -7.16
C PRO A 221 -13.55 20.86 -5.79
N LEU A 222 -13.26 19.96 -4.84
CA LEU A 222 -13.87 19.99 -3.50
C LEU A 222 -13.30 21.11 -2.63
N VAL A 223 -12.03 21.45 -2.82
CA VAL A 223 -11.40 22.59 -2.15
C VAL A 223 -12.10 23.89 -2.58
N ARG A 224 -12.34 24.05 -3.89
CA ARG A 224 -13.03 25.23 -4.45
C ARG A 224 -14.49 25.33 -4.01
N GLU A 225 -15.21 24.21 -3.91
CA GLU A 225 -16.60 24.21 -3.41
C GLU A 225 -16.68 24.75 -1.96
N ARG A 226 -15.66 24.47 -1.14
CA ARG A 226 -15.62 24.92 0.25
C ARG A 226 -15.29 26.40 0.39
N SER A 227 -14.48 26.98 -0.49
CA SER A 227 -14.12 28.41 -0.42
C SER A 227 -15.25 29.36 -0.81
N ILE A 228 -16.31 28.84 -1.45
CA ILE A 228 -17.48 29.63 -1.89
C ILE A 228 -18.59 29.68 -0.81
N ARG A 229 -18.53 28.78 0.18
CA ARG A 229 -19.52 28.70 1.29
C ARG A 229 -18.98 29.35 2.55
#